data_AF-A0A816GEN5-F1
#
_entry.id   AF-A0A816GEN5-F1
#
_cell.length_a   1.000
_cell.length_b   1.000
_cell.length_c   1.000
_cell.angle_alpha   90.00
_cell.angle_beta   90.00
_cell.angle_gamma   90.00
#
_symmetry.space_group_name_H-M   'P 1'
#
loop_
_entity.id
_entity.type
_entity.pdbx_description
1 polymer ?
#
loop_
_entity_poly.entity_id
_entity_poly.type
_entity_poly.pdbx_seq_one_letter_code
_entity_poly.pdbx_strand_id
1 'polypeptide(L)'
;KGSDQLISLTDNWREITSWDKALLYFTLFNNNYTFVWLIEDDVFIPSVQAFRSLHQLYSNTSDFIVSHNTINLSGDTSTWHWSLTVGKLVPPCSSSMVNVVGLSRRMLIAIGDYVRWLGEVLFHEFFFNTLAMHLNMTIVTPTELRTLVYRKSYSLQNILKRPNNLWHPVKNCTTQRLWRKMFVFLS
;
A
#
# COMPACT_ATOMS: atom_id res chain seq x y z
N LYS A 1 -14.12 -49.61 -6.42
CA LYS A 1 -13.59 -49.12 -5.14
C LYS A 1 -12.42 -48.18 -5.43
N GLY A 2 -12.73 -46.97 -5.89
CA GLY A 2 -11.76 -45.87 -5.95
C GLY A 2 -11.91 -45.11 -4.65
N SER A 3 -10.84 -45.00 -3.88
CA SER A 3 -10.83 -44.22 -2.65
C SER A 3 -10.91 -42.75 -3.03
N ASP A 4 -12.06 -42.13 -2.79
CA ASP A 4 -12.17 -40.69 -2.67
C ASP A 4 -11.24 -40.27 -1.52
N GLN A 5 -10.03 -39.83 -1.87
CA GLN A 5 -9.19 -39.10 -0.94
C GLN A 5 -9.90 -37.78 -0.66
N LEU A 6 -10.65 -37.75 0.43
CA LEU A 6 -11.00 -36.51 1.11
C LEU A 6 -9.69 -35.78 1.39
N ILE A 7 -9.39 -34.78 0.56
CA ILE A 7 -8.38 -33.78 0.85
C ILE A 7 -8.84 -33.15 2.17
N SER A 8 -8.17 -33.52 3.25
CA SER A 8 -8.27 -32.84 4.54
C SER A 8 -7.79 -31.41 4.30
N LEU A 9 -8.73 -30.51 4.05
CA LEU A 9 -8.52 -29.07 4.10
C LEU A 9 -8.27 -28.76 5.57
N THR A 10 -7.02 -28.88 6.01
CA THR A 10 -6.63 -28.32 7.29
C THR A 10 -6.88 -26.81 7.20
N ASP A 11 -7.90 -26.36 7.92
CA ASP A 11 -8.47 -25.00 7.95
C ASP A 11 -7.48 -23.94 8.43
N ASN A 12 -6.40 -23.69 7.69
CA ASN A 12 -5.54 -22.54 7.88
C ASN A 12 -6.00 -21.39 6.98
N TRP A 13 -7.30 -21.06 7.05
CA TRP A 13 -7.83 -19.89 6.37
C TRP A 13 -7.33 -18.64 7.07
N ARG A 14 -6.50 -17.85 6.38
CA ARG A 14 -6.19 -16.49 6.80
C ARG A 14 -7.46 -15.65 6.75
N GLU A 15 -7.68 -14.82 7.77
CA GLU A 15 -8.79 -13.86 7.76
C GLU A 15 -8.72 -12.91 6.55
N ILE A 16 -9.86 -12.77 5.87
CA ILE A 16 -10.01 -11.87 4.73
C ILE A 16 -10.00 -10.43 5.23
N THR A 17 -9.06 -9.64 4.72
CA THR A 17 -8.86 -8.24 5.08
C THR A 17 -9.52 -7.30 4.08
N SER A 18 -9.59 -6.01 4.42
CA SER A 18 -10.03 -4.96 3.48
C SER A 18 -9.12 -4.87 2.26
N TRP A 19 -7.83 -5.19 2.39
CA TRP A 19 -6.89 -5.23 1.26
C TRP A 19 -7.25 -6.32 0.26
N ASP A 20 -7.60 -7.52 0.73
CA ASP A 20 -8.00 -8.63 -0.15
C ASP A 20 -9.21 -8.24 -1.00
N LYS A 21 -10.21 -7.60 -0.37
CA LYS A 21 -11.41 -7.10 -1.05
C LYS A 21 -11.11 -5.99 -2.05
N ALA A 22 -10.27 -5.03 -1.66
CA ALA A 22 -9.88 -3.93 -2.54
C ALA A 22 -9.12 -4.42 -3.77
N LEU A 23 -8.16 -5.32 -3.58
CA LEU A 23 -7.41 -5.93 -4.68
C LEU A 23 -8.33 -6.76 -5.58
N LEU A 24 -9.17 -7.63 -5.03
CA LEU A 24 -10.15 -8.38 -5.81
C LEU A 24 -11.01 -7.45 -6.68
N TYR A 25 -11.53 -6.38 -6.07
CA TYR A 25 -12.37 -5.42 -6.78
C TYR A 25 -11.64 -4.72 -7.93
N PHE A 26 -10.46 -4.15 -7.69
CA PHE A 26 -9.75 -3.37 -8.71
C PHE A 26 -8.97 -4.22 -9.73
N THR A 27 -8.73 -5.51 -9.44
CA THR A 27 -8.07 -6.42 -10.38
C THR A 27 -9.05 -7.20 -11.24
N LEU A 28 -10.21 -7.62 -10.70
CA LEU A 28 -11.17 -8.46 -11.43
C LEU A 28 -12.46 -7.74 -11.83
N PHE A 29 -13.05 -6.94 -10.93
CA PHE A 29 -14.40 -6.42 -11.16
C PHE A 29 -14.42 -5.03 -11.79
N ASN A 30 -13.48 -4.15 -11.45
CA ASN A 30 -13.45 -2.78 -11.93
C ASN A 30 -12.08 -2.41 -12.51
N ASN A 31 -11.96 -2.64 -13.81
CA ASN A 31 -10.76 -2.39 -14.60
C ASN A 31 -10.79 -1.03 -15.36
N ASN A 32 -11.80 -0.20 -15.15
CA ASN A 32 -12.00 1.05 -15.89
C ASN A 32 -11.04 2.19 -15.48
N TYR A 33 -10.36 2.07 -14.34
CA TYR A 33 -9.43 3.09 -13.85
C TYR A 33 -8.00 2.83 -14.33
N THR A 34 -7.35 3.81 -14.95
CA THR A 34 -5.93 3.68 -15.33
C THR A 34 -4.98 3.73 -14.14
N PHE A 35 -5.43 4.32 -13.02
CA PHE A 35 -4.68 4.48 -11.80
C PHE A 35 -5.61 4.43 -10.58
N VAL A 36 -5.19 3.77 -9.50
CA VAL A 36 -5.97 3.62 -8.26
C VAL A 36 -5.12 4.03 -7.07
N TRP A 37 -5.71 4.79 -6.14
CA TRP A 37 -5.12 5.03 -4.83
C TRP A 37 -5.83 4.17 -3.78
N LEU A 38 -5.05 3.47 -2.95
CA LEU A 38 -5.52 2.76 -1.77
C LEU A 38 -4.93 3.45 -0.54
N ILE A 39 -5.80 3.83 0.39
CA ILE A 39 -5.50 4.72 1.51
C ILE A 39 -6.18 4.17 2.76
N GLU A 40 -5.42 3.96 3.82
CA GLU A 40 -5.95 3.56 5.13
C GLU A 40 -6.75 4.69 5.79
N ASP A 41 -7.69 4.31 6.65
CA ASP A 41 -8.66 5.22 7.27
C ASP A 41 -8.04 6.19 8.29
N ASP A 42 -6.91 5.82 8.89
CA ASP A 42 -6.15 6.67 9.80
C ASP A 42 -5.05 7.50 9.12
N VAL A 43 -5.07 7.61 7.79
CA VAL A 43 -4.28 8.58 7.04
C VAL A 43 -5.00 9.93 7.01
N PHE A 44 -4.37 10.97 7.54
CA PHE A 44 -4.83 12.33 7.43
C PHE A 44 -4.32 13.03 6.17
N ILE A 45 -5.25 13.39 5.31
CA ILE A 45 -5.05 14.25 4.13
C ILE A 45 -5.45 15.69 4.51
N PRO A 46 -4.52 16.66 4.51
CA PRO A 46 -4.79 18.03 4.95
C PRO A 46 -5.80 18.78 4.08
N SER A 47 -5.73 18.60 2.76
CA SER A 47 -6.60 19.26 1.80
C SER A 47 -6.79 18.44 0.52
N VAL A 48 -7.86 18.73 -0.21
CA VAL A 48 -8.08 18.16 -1.56
C VAL A 48 -6.92 18.54 -2.48
N GLN A 49 -6.36 19.74 -2.34
CA GLN A 49 -5.25 20.20 -3.16
C GLN A 49 -3.97 19.39 -2.91
N ALA A 50 -3.65 19.07 -1.65
CA ALA A 50 -2.49 18.22 -1.32
C ALA A 50 -2.55 16.88 -2.07
N PHE A 51 -3.72 16.23 -2.05
CA PHE A 51 -3.92 14.97 -2.76
C PHE A 51 -3.92 15.13 -4.28
N ARG A 52 -4.54 16.19 -4.82
CA ARG A 52 -4.53 16.46 -6.28
C ARG A 52 -3.12 16.71 -6.79
N SER A 53 -2.33 17.52 -6.10
CA SER A 53 -0.93 17.78 -6.45
C SER A 53 -0.11 16.49 -6.46
N LEU A 54 -0.25 15.66 -5.41
CA LEU A 54 0.38 14.34 -5.34
C LEU A 54 -0.01 13.47 -6.55
N HIS A 55 -1.30 13.36 -6.85
CA HIS A 55 -1.76 12.56 -7.99
C HIS A 55 -1.18 13.10 -9.31
N GLN A 56 -1.31 14.40 -9.59
CA GLN A 56 -0.86 15.02 -10.84
C GLN A 56 0.64 14.85 -11.09
N LEU A 57 1.45 14.93 -10.05
CA LEU A 57 2.91 14.82 -10.16
C LEU A 57 3.39 13.42 -10.55
N TYR A 58 2.69 12.38 -10.08
CA TYR A 58 3.28 11.03 -10.06
C TYR A 58 2.44 9.96 -10.78
N SER A 59 1.12 10.11 -10.91
CA SER A 59 0.24 9.04 -11.42
C SER A 59 0.43 8.72 -12.89
N ASN A 60 0.85 9.72 -13.70
CA ASN A 60 1.05 9.55 -15.14
C ASN A 60 2.42 8.98 -15.51
N THR A 61 3.36 8.96 -14.57
CA THR A 61 4.77 8.59 -14.83
C THR A 61 5.24 7.40 -14.00
N SER A 62 4.38 6.84 -13.14
CA SER A 62 4.80 5.82 -12.17
C SER A 62 3.85 4.63 -12.22
N ASP A 63 4.41 3.43 -12.05
CA ASP A 63 3.63 2.21 -11.89
C ASP A 63 3.20 2.01 -10.43
N PHE A 64 4.07 2.38 -9.50
CA PHE A 64 3.86 2.20 -8.08
C PHE A 64 4.36 3.43 -7.30
N ILE A 65 3.45 4.03 -6.54
CA ILE A 65 3.76 5.15 -5.64
C ILE A 65 3.61 4.67 -4.21
N VAL A 66 4.64 4.88 -3.39
CA VAL A 66 4.67 4.40 -2.01
C VAL A 66 5.55 5.31 -1.15
N SER A 67 5.46 5.21 0.17
CA SER A 67 6.23 6.08 1.07
C SER A 67 7.76 5.85 0.97
N HIS A 68 8.17 4.58 0.94
CA HIS A 68 9.57 4.11 0.95
C HIS A 68 9.73 2.85 0.09
N ASN A 69 10.95 2.44 -0.22
CA ASN A 69 11.23 1.18 -0.94
C ASN A 69 12.53 0.57 -0.41
N THR A 70 12.46 -0.09 0.74
CA THR A 70 13.63 -0.70 1.39
C THR A 70 13.93 -2.03 0.74
N ILE A 71 15.16 -2.25 0.28
CA ILE A 71 15.56 -3.48 -0.41
C ILE A 71 16.30 -4.41 0.56
N ASN A 72 15.83 -5.65 0.66
CA ASN A 72 16.49 -6.76 1.32
C ASN A 72 17.24 -7.59 0.25
N LEU A 73 18.52 -7.27 0.06
CA LEU A 73 19.37 -7.93 -0.94
C LEU A 73 19.77 -9.35 -0.54
N SER A 74 19.96 -9.60 0.75
CA SER A 74 20.45 -10.89 1.27
C SER A 74 19.35 -11.94 1.43
N GLY A 75 18.08 -11.52 1.45
CA GLY A 75 16.98 -12.39 1.84
C GLY A 75 16.98 -12.72 3.33
N ASP A 76 17.58 -11.86 4.17
CA ASP A 76 17.55 -12.05 5.62
C ASP A 76 16.11 -12.00 6.15
N THR A 77 15.65 -13.10 6.74
CA THR A 77 14.28 -13.25 7.20
C THR A 77 14.05 -12.83 8.65
N SER A 78 15.08 -12.33 9.35
CA SER A 78 15.05 -12.08 10.80
C SER A 78 14.30 -10.80 11.24
N THR A 79 13.93 -9.93 10.29
CA THR A 79 13.35 -8.60 10.58
C THR A 79 12.08 -8.28 9.79
N TRP A 80 11.43 -7.16 10.13
CA TRP A 80 10.19 -6.63 9.53
C TRP A 80 9.06 -7.66 9.55
N HIS A 81 8.90 -8.45 8.48
CA HIS A 81 7.99 -9.59 8.37
C HIS A 81 8.50 -10.59 7.31
N TRP A 82 9.81 -10.63 7.07
CA TRP A 82 10.41 -11.35 5.95
C TRP A 82 10.25 -12.88 6.03
N SER A 83 10.05 -13.45 7.21
CA SER A 83 9.72 -14.87 7.35
C SER A 83 8.46 -15.28 6.56
N LEU A 84 7.53 -14.35 6.32
CA LEU A 84 6.33 -14.60 5.52
C LEU A 84 6.59 -14.72 4.01
N THR A 85 7.80 -14.38 3.53
CA THR A 85 8.17 -14.48 2.11
C THR A 85 8.75 -15.84 1.74
N VAL A 86 9.15 -16.66 2.73
CA VAL A 86 9.83 -17.94 2.50
C VAL A 86 8.95 -18.88 1.68
N GLY A 87 9.49 -19.37 0.56
CA GLY A 87 8.77 -20.24 -0.38
C GLY A 87 7.76 -19.53 -1.28
N LYS A 88 7.56 -18.21 -1.10
CA LYS A 88 6.57 -17.41 -1.84
C LYS A 88 7.20 -16.33 -2.72
N LEU A 89 8.39 -15.84 -2.36
CA LEU A 89 9.16 -14.85 -3.12
C LEU A 89 10.64 -15.23 -3.10
N VAL A 90 11.36 -14.86 -4.16
CA VAL A 90 12.82 -15.01 -4.26
C VAL A 90 13.53 -13.68 -4.00
N PRO A 91 14.64 -13.65 -3.27
CA PRO A 91 15.46 -12.44 -3.13
C PRO A 91 16.02 -11.95 -4.48
N PRO A 92 16.28 -10.64 -4.63
CA PRO A 92 16.08 -9.60 -3.62
C PRO A 92 14.58 -9.33 -3.39
N CYS A 93 14.20 -9.01 -2.16
CA CYS A 93 12.85 -8.59 -1.82
C CYS A 93 12.86 -7.10 -1.46
N SER A 94 11.70 -6.43 -1.56
CA SER A 94 11.57 -5.04 -1.12
C SER A 94 10.29 -4.81 -0.33
N SER A 95 10.33 -3.88 0.61
CA SER A 95 9.20 -3.56 1.48
C SER A 95 9.03 -2.07 1.74
N SER A 96 7.83 -1.73 2.20
CA SER A 96 7.45 -0.42 2.66
C SER A 96 6.23 -0.49 3.56
N MET A 97 6.00 0.57 4.33
CA MET A 97 4.66 0.80 4.83
C MET A 97 3.76 1.27 3.69
N VAL A 98 2.64 0.57 3.52
CA VAL A 98 1.69 0.76 2.42
C VAL A 98 0.35 1.35 2.91
N ASN A 99 0.39 2.23 3.92
CA ASN A 99 -0.82 2.95 4.38
C ASN A 99 -1.42 3.84 3.28
N VAL A 100 -0.58 4.30 2.35
CA VAL A 100 -0.97 5.03 1.14
C VAL A 100 -0.17 4.47 -0.02
N VAL A 101 -0.87 3.96 -1.03
CA VAL A 101 -0.24 3.51 -2.28
C VAL A 101 -1.00 3.97 -3.50
N GLY A 102 -0.27 4.32 -4.53
CA GLY A 102 -0.78 4.55 -5.88
C GLY A 102 -0.38 3.38 -6.79
N LEU A 103 -1.34 2.79 -7.48
CA LEU A 103 -1.15 1.62 -8.34
C LEU A 103 -1.61 1.95 -9.76
N SER A 104 -0.71 1.83 -10.74
CA SER A 104 -1.08 1.88 -12.15
C SER A 104 -1.90 0.65 -12.54
N ARG A 105 -2.59 0.73 -13.68
CA ARG A 105 -3.28 -0.42 -14.27
C ARG A 105 -2.31 -1.58 -14.54
N ARG A 106 -1.08 -1.29 -14.96
CA ARG A 106 -0.02 -2.30 -15.16
C ARG A 106 0.32 -3.01 -13.84
N MET A 107 0.46 -2.27 -12.74
CA MET A 107 0.71 -2.85 -11.42
C MET A 107 -0.47 -3.70 -10.93
N LEU A 108 -1.71 -3.23 -11.10
CA LEU A 108 -2.91 -4.00 -10.73
C LEU A 108 -3.03 -5.31 -11.51
N ILE A 109 -2.73 -5.30 -12.82
CA ILE A 109 -2.72 -6.52 -13.64
C ILE A 109 -1.66 -7.50 -13.10
N ALA A 110 -0.44 -7.02 -12.85
CA ALA A 110 0.63 -7.87 -12.31
C ALA A 110 0.26 -8.48 -10.95
N ILE A 111 -0.38 -7.71 -10.06
CA ILE A 111 -0.89 -8.22 -8.79
C ILE A 111 -1.93 -9.32 -9.03
N GLY A 112 -2.91 -9.08 -9.90
CA GLY A 112 -3.95 -10.07 -10.21
C GLY A 112 -3.39 -11.35 -10.83
N ASP A 113 -2.40 -11.24 -11.71
CA ASP A 113 -1.71 -12.37 -12.33
C ASP A 113 -0.95 -13.18 -11.30
N TYR A 114 -0.20 -12.52 -10.42
CA TYR A 114 0.57 -13.17 -9.37
C TYR A 114 -0.33 -13.89 -8.36
N VAL A 115 -1.41 -13.25 -7.91
CA VAL A 115 -2.38 -13.85 -6.98
C VAL A 115 -3.06 -15.06 -7.62
N ARG A 116 -3.39 -15.02 -8.91
CA ARG A 116 -3.95 -16.19 -9.63
C ARG A 116 -2.96 -17.34 -9.73
N TRP A 117 -1.67 -17.04 -9.94
CA TRP A 117 -0.62 -18.05 -10.00
C TRP A 117 -0.35 -18.68 -8.62
N LEU A 118 -0.25 -17.86 -7.57
CA LEU A 118 0.08 -18.33 -6.23
C LEU A 118 -1.12 -18.96 -5.50
N GLY A 119 -2.34 -18.48 -5.80
CA GLY A 119 -3.58 -18.90 -5.12
C GLY A 119 -3.89 -18.14 -3.83
N GLU A 120 -3.09 -17.14 -3.46
CA GLU A 120 -3.31 -16.31 -2.27
C GLU A 120 -2.77 -14.88 -2.45
N VAL A 121 -3.28 -13.96 -1.62
CA VAL A 121 -2.78 -12.58 -1.53
C VAL A 121 -1.69 -12.52 -0.46
N LEU A 122 -0.48 -12.15 -0.89
CA LEU A 122 0.65 -11.94 0.01
C LEU A 122 0.46 -10.69 0.89
N PHE A 123 1.27 -10.59 1.95
CA PHE A 123 1.26 -9.40 2.79
C PHE A 123 1.76 -8.18 2.00
N HIS A 124 0.83 -7.26 1.76
CA HIS A 124 0.98 -6.08 0.92
C HIS A 124 2.23 -5.22 1.18
N GLU A 125 2.74 -5.12 2.42
CA GLU A 125 3.94 -4.34 2.74
C GLU A 125 5.23 -4.83 2.06
N PHE A 126 5.35 -6.11 1.70
CA PHE A 126 6.46 -6.58 0.87
C PHE A 126 6.03 -6.99 -0.53
N PHE A 127 4.76 -7.38 -0.70
CA PHE A 127 4.29 -7.91 -1.97
C PHE A 127 4.38 -6.89 -3.09
N PHE A 128 3.85 -5.68 -2.90
CA PHE A 128 3.80 -4.68 -3.96
C PHE A 128 5.19 -4.18 -4.35
N ASN A 129 6.02 -3.85 -3.36
CA ASN A 129 7.39 -3.41 -3.57
C ASN A 129 8.23 -4.47 -4.28
N THR A 130 8.17 -5.72 -3.82
CA THR A 130 8.93 -6.82 -4.43
C THR A 130 8.48 -7.09 -5.86
N LEU A 131 7.17 -7.16 -6.11
CA LEU A 131 6.62 -7.42 -7.42
C LEU A 131 6.97 -6.31 -8.43
N ALA A 132 6.82 -5.04 -8.03
CA ALA A 132 7.19 -3.90 -8.86
C ALA A 132 8.69 -3.92 -9.19
N MET A 133 9.55 -4.25 -8.23
CA MET A 133 10.99 -4.36 -8.44
C MET A 133 11.35 -5.51 -9.39
N HIS A 134 10.80 -6.71 -9.20
CA HIS A 134 11.07 -7.88 -10.05
C HIS A 134 10.63 -7.67 -11.51
N LEU A 135 9.55 -6.89 -11.71
CA LEU A 135 9.03 -6.57 -13.03
C LEU A 135 9.61 -5.27 -13.62
N ASN A 136 10.66 -4.72 -12.99
CA ASN A 136 11.33 -3.48 -13.39
C ASN A 136 10.34 -2.33 -13.67
N MET A 137 9.37 -2.18 -12.76
CA MET A 137 8.35 -1.14 -12.82
C MET A 137 8.90 0.19 -12.27
N THR A 138 8.29 1.30 -12.68
CA THR A 138 8.66 2.61 -12.15
C THR A 138 8.09 2.82 -10.75
N ILE A 139 8.95 2.72 -9.74
CA ILE A 139 8.62 2.97 -8.33
C ILE A 139 9.01 4.41 -7.98
N VAL A 140 8.09 5.17 -7.40
CA VAL A 140 8.36 6.53 -6.89
C VAL A 140 8.06 6.60 -5.40
N THR A 141 8.94 7.30 -4.67
CA THR A 141 8.80 7.59 -3.24
C THR A 141 8.66 9.11 -2.98
N PRO A 142 7.45 9.68 -3.08
CA PRO A 142 7.23 11.12 -2.97
C PRO A 142 7.63 11.69 -1.62
N THR A 143 8.13 12.93 -1.63
CA THR A 143 8.44 13.67 -0.39
C THR A 143 7.21 13.91 0.48
N GLU A 144 6.04 14.00 -0.14
CA GLU A 144 4.71 14.20 0.43
C GLU A 144 4.27 13.01 1.29
N LEU A 145 4.84 11.83 1.05
CA LEU A 145 4.55 10.59 1.79
C LEU A 145 5.58 10.28 2.89
N ARG A 146 6.61 11.12 3.09
CA ARG A 146 7.66 10.92 4.12
C ARG A 146 7.15 11.01 5.57
N THR A 147 5.93 11.47 5.76
CA THR A 147 5.25 11.60 7.06
C THR A 147 4.30 10.43 7.35
N LEU A 148 4.33 9.41 6.50
CA LEU A 148 3.74 8.11 6.81
C LEU A 148 4.79 7.32 7.58
N VAL A 149 4.65 7.21 8.90
CA VAL A 149 5.56 6.43 9.75
C VAL A 149 4.77 5.60 10.75
N TYR A 150 5.42 4.57 11.31
CA TYR A 150 4.79 3.72 12.30
C TYR A 150 4.64 4.44 13.64
N ARG A 151 3.40 4.47 14.17
CA ARG A 151 3.07 4.91 15.54
C ARG A 151 3.65 6.27 15.96
N LYS A 152 3.50 7.30 15.11
CA LYS A 152 3.85 8.68 15.45
C LYS A 152 2.65 9.51 15.86
N SER A 153 2.85 10.38 16.85
CA SER A 153 1.89 11.43 17.22
C SER A 153 2.21 12.73 16.49
N TYR A 154 1.17 13.39 15.99
CA TYR A 154 1.29 14.67 15.30
C TYR A 154 0.48 15.76 16.01
N SER A 155 1.00 16.98 15.94
CA SER A 155 0.31 18.21 16.32
C SER A 155 -0.10 18.99 15.08
N LEU A 156 -1.07 19.90 15.23
CA LEU A 156 -1.47 20.82 14.15
C LEU A 156 -0.26 21.59 13.58
N GLN A 157 0.70 21.97 14.43
CA GLN A 157 1.92 22.66 14.01
C GLN A 157 2.82 21.80 13.11
N ASN A 158 2.81 20.47 13.27
CA ASN A 158 3.51 19.59 12.33
C ASN A 158 2.85 19.66 10.95
N ILE A 159 1.52 19.61 10.92
CA ILE A 159 0.73 19.64 9.67
C ILE A 159 0.94 20.97 8.93
N LEU A 160 0.84 22.10 9.63
CA LEU A 160 1.00 23.44 9.06
C LEU A 160 2.39 23.65 8.43
N LYS A 161 3.44 23.02 8.97
CA LYS A 161 4.80 23.09 8.42
C LYS A 161 4.98 22.34 7.10
N ARG A 162 4.10 21.37 6.80
CA ARG A 162 4.16 20.57 5.55
C ARG A 162 2.74 20.36 5.02
N PRO A 163 2.11 21.41 4.48
CA PRO A 163 0.68 21.40 4.13
C PRO A 163 0.32 20.44 3.00
N ASN A 164 1.30 20.06 2.17
CA ASN A 164 1.12 19.13 1.05
C ASN A 164 1.40 17.66 1.42
N ASN A 165 1.82 17.38 2.66
CA ASN A 165 2.12 16.02 3.11
C ASN A 165 0.86 15.27 3.57
N LEU A 166 0.87 13.95 3.41
CA LEU A 166 -0.10 13.05 4.04
C LEU A 166 0.48 12.49 5.34
N TRP A 167 -0.37 12.27 6.35
CA TRP A 167 0.09 11.99 7.70
C TRP A 167 -0.51 10.70 8.24
N HIS A 168 0.34 9.80 8.71
CA HIS A 168 -0.09 8.56 9.34
C HIS A 168 0.77 8.25 10.56
N PRO A 169 0.16 7.79 11.68
CA PRO A 169 -1.29 7.64 11.91
C PRO A 169 -1.95 8.90 12.50
N VAL A 170 -3.22 9.15 12.17
CA VAL A 170 -4.09 10.17 12.80
C VAL A 170 -5.49 9.58 13.05
N LYS A 171 -5.62 8.81 14.12
CA LYS A 171 -6.81 7.97 14.38
C LYS A 171 -8.06 8.73 14.81
N ASN A 172 -7.92 9.93 15.37
CA ASN A 172 -9.08 10.68 15.91
C ASN A 172 -9.77 11.48 14.79
N CYS A 173 -10.94 11.02 14.34
CA CYS A 173 -11.74 11.69 13.30
C CYS A 173 -12.16 13.13 13.67
N THR A 174 -12.41 13.41 14.95
CA THR A 174 -12.72 14.78 15.42
C THR A 174 -11.52 15.69 15.25
N THR A 175 -10.32 15.23 15.63
CA THR A 175 -9.06 15.93 15.40
C THR A 175 -8.84 16.20 13.91
N GLN A 176 -9.03 15.20 13.05
CA GLN A 176 -8.91 15.39 11.60
C GLN A 176 -9.86 16.49 11.09
N ARG A 177 -11.14 16.49 11.51
CA ARG A 177 -12.13 17.51 11.12
C ARG A 177 -11.71 18.91 11.58
N LEU A 178 -11.26 19.03 12.83
CA LEU A 178 -10.80 20.31 13.38
C LEU A 178 -9.59 20.84 12.61
N TRP A 179 -8.60 20.00 12.33
CA TRP A 179 -7.40 20.41 11.59
C TRP A 179 -7.72 20.85 10.16
N ARG A 180 -8.63 20.17 9.44
CA ARG A 180 -9.07 20.63 8.10
C ARG A 180 -9.74 22.00 8.14
N LYS A 181 -10.59 22.26 9.13
CA LYS A 181 -11.22 23.58 9.31
C LYS A 181 -10.17 24.66 9.52
N MET A 182 -9.23 24.43 10.44
CA MET A 182 -8.16 25.39 10.73
C MET A 182 -7.26 25.63 9.52
N PHE A 183 -7.04 24.61 8.70
CA PHE A 183 -6.28 24.74 7.44
C PHE A 183 -6.92 25.73 6.47
N VAL A 184 -8.24 25.65 6.28
CA VAL A 184 -8.99 26.57 5.39
C VAL A 184 -8.96 28.01 5.89
N PHE A 185 -8.95 28.22 7.22
CA PHE A 185 -8.89 29.58 7.78
C PHE A 185 -7.50 30.23 7.70
N LEU A 186 -6.44 29.43 7.60
CA LEU A 186 -5.05 29.90 7.62
C LEU A 186 -4.40 29.94 6.23
N SER A 187 -5.05 29.39 5.20
CA SER A 187 -4.62 29.39 3.80
C SER A 187 -5.28 30.50 3.00
#